data_AF-A0A8X6WU10-F1
#
_entry.id   AF-A0A8X6WU10-F1
#
_cell.length_a   1.000
_cell.length_b   1.000
_cell.length_c   1.000
_cell.angle_alpha   90.00
_cell.angle_beta   90.00
_cell.angle_gamma   90.00
#
_symmetry.space_group_name_H-M   'P 1'
#
loop_
_entity.id
_entity.type
_entity.pdbx_description
1 polymer ?
#
loop_
_entity_poly.entity_id
_entity_poly.type
_entity_poly.pdbx_seq_one_letter_code
_entity_poly.pdbx_strand_id
1 'polypeptide(L)'
;MHCTVLDGERKFHVCWNLIESVDDDREIEFKVEVETHGYVGFGLSPNGGMAGSDIVTGWIKEGQVYFQDRHATDNITHAGDR
;
A
#
# COMPACT_ATOMS: atom_id res chain seq x y z
N MET A 1 -10.64 14.46 -0.41
CA MET A 1 -10.65 13.02 -0.77
C MET A 1 -10.44 12.91 -2.26
N HIS A 2 -9.34 12.30 -2.70
CA HIS A 2 -9.07 11.93 -4.09
C HIS A 2 -9.18 10.41 -4.23
N CYS A 3 -9.62 9.90 -5.38
CA CYS A 3 -9.77 8.47 -5.62
C CYS A 3 -9.38 8.09 -7.05
N THR A 4 -8.76 6.92 -7.22
CA THR A 4 -8.37 6.36 -8.51
C THR A 4 -8.52 4.83 -8.52
N VAL A 5 -8.38 4.24 -9.70
CA VAL A 5 -8.39 2.81 -9.94
C VAL A 5 -7.04 2.42 -10.54
N LEU A 6 -6.40 1.38 -9.98
CA LEU A 6 -5.02 0.99 -10.33
C LEU A 6 -4.93 -0.20 -11.30
N ASP A 7 -6.05 -0.83 -11.64
CA ASP A 7 -6.10 -1.99 -12.52
C ASP A 7 -7.12 -1.83 -13.66
N GLY A 8 -6.94 -2.60 -14.74
CA GLY A 8 -7.85 -2.57 -15.89
C GLY A 8 -9.23 -3.20 -15.61
N GLU A 9 -9.31 -4.11 -14.64
CA GLU A 9 -10.56 -4.78 -14.24
C GLU A 9 -11.39 -3.95 -13.24
N ARG A 10 -10.84 -2.84 -12.76
CA ARG A 10 -11.48 -1.94 -11.79
C ARG A 10 -11.79 -2.60 -10.46
N LYS A 11 -10.90 -3.46 -9.99
CA LYS A 11 -10.97 -4.13 -8.68
C LYS A 11 -10.04 -3.54 -7.65
N PHE A 12 -9.08 -2.70 -8.04
CA PHE A 12 -8.10 -2.08 -7.14
C PHE A 12 -8.38 -0.59 -7.01
N HIS A 13 -9.10 -0.21 -5.97
CA HIS A 13 -9.44 1.17 -5.66
C HIS A 13 -8.51 1.75 -4.61
N VAL A 14 -8.02 2.97 -4.86
CA VAL A 14 -7.24 3.73 -3.88
C VAL A 14 -7.83 5.11 -3.73
N CYS A 15 -8.15 5.49 -2.51
CA CYS A 15 -8.52 6.85 -2.14
C CYS A 15 -7.54 7.42 -1.12
N TRP A 16 -7.31 8.73 -1.15
CA TRP A 16 -6.46 9.40 -0.18
C TRP A 16 -6.88 10.83 0.16
N ASN A 17 -6.43 11.28 1.31
CA ASN A 17 -6.63 12.61 1.88
C ASN A 17 -5.39 13.02 2.67
N LEU A 18 -5.07 14.31 2.60
CA LEU A 18 -4.17 14.93 3.57
C LEU A 18 -4.94 15.11 4.87
N ILE A 19 -4.31 14.73 5.99
CA ILE A 19 -4.84 14.94 7.33
C ILE A 19 -3.87 15.82 8.13
N GLU A 20 -4.41 16.56 9.09
CA GLU A 20 -3.59 17.32 10.05
C GLU A 20 -2.99 16.34 11.05
N SER A 21 -1.67 16.36 11.23
CA SER A 21 -1.01 15.58 12.28
C SER A 21 -0.89 16.41 13.57
N VAL A 22 -0.61 15.72 14.67
CA VAL A 22 -0.42 16.33 15.99
C VAL A 22 0.88 17.15 16.07
N ASP A 23 1.86 16.84 15.23
CA ASP A 23 3.23 17.37 15.32
C ASP A 23 3.57 18.38 14.21
N ASP A 24 2.56 19.01 13.59
CA ASP A 24 2.70 19.98 12.47
C ASP A 24 3.26 19.38 11.16
N ASP A 25 3.40 18.05 11.12
CA ASP A 25 3.70 17.29 9.91
C ASP A 25 2.42 17.07 9.07
N ARG A 26 2.59 16.87 7.77
CA ARG A 26 1.48 16.53 6.87
C ARG A 26 1.43 15.03 6.69
N GLU A 27 0.34 14.42 7.14
CA GLU A 27 0.09 13.00 6.95
C GLU A 27 -0.84 12.78 5.75
N ILE A 28 -0.64 11.64 5.08
CA ILE A 28 -1.55 11.17 4.03
C ILE A 28 -2.20 9.89 4.54
N GLU A 29 -3.53 9.90 4.58
CA GLU A 29 -4.32 8.71 4.83
C GLU A 29 -4.67 8.04 3.51
N PHE A 30 -4.39 6.74 3.39
CA PHE A 30 -4.76 5.92 2.24
C PHE A 30 -5.83 4.91 2.61
N LYS A 31 -6.87 4.83 1.80
CA LYS A 31 -7.85 3.74 1.82
C LYS A 31 -7.66 2.91 0.56
N VAL A 32 -7.36 1.62 0.76
CA VAL A 32 -7.15 0.64 -0.31
C VAL A 32 -8.23 -0.44 -0.23
N GLU A 33 -9.01 -0.59 -1.31
CA GLU A 33 -10.07 -1.60 -1.43
C GLU A 33 -9.79 -2.46 -2.66
N VAL A 34 -9.55 -3.76 -2.44
CA VAL A 34 -9.15 -4.68 -3.50
C VAL A 34 -9.94 -5.98 -3.44
N GLU A 35 -10.50 -6.38 -4.57
CA GLU A 35 -11.07 -7.72 -4.74
C GLU A 35 -9.98 -8.70 -5.21
N THR A 36 -9.53 -9.60 -4.31
CA THR A 36 -8.51 -10.61 -4.62
C THR A 36 -8.71 -11.88 -3.79
N HIS A 37 -8.20 -13.00 -4.28
CA HIS A 37 -8.14 -14.28 -3.55
C HIS A 37 -6.84 -14.45 -2.75
N GLY A 38 -5.87 -13.56 -2.93
CA GLY A 38 -4.53 -13.66 -2.36
C GLY A 38 -4.16 -12.49 -1.46
N TYR A 39 -2.94 -11.99 -1.64
CA TYR A 39 -2.43 -10.82 -0.95
C TYR A 39 -2.56 -9.56 -1.81
N VAL A 40 -2.52 -8.41 -1.14
CA VAL A 40 -2.44 -7.08 -1.75
C VAL A 40 -1.11 -6.47 -1.32
N GLY A 41 -0.36 -5.92 -2.27
CA GLY A 41 0.76 -5.02 -2.01
C GLY A 41 0.42 -3.64 -2.56
N PHE A 42 0.65 -2.60 -1.76
CA PHE A 42 0.52 -1.21 -2.17
C PHE A 42 1.74 -0.45 -1.70
N GLY A 43 2.31 0.38 -2.56
CA GLY A 43 3.52 1.10 -2.20
C GLY A 43 3.75 2.34 -3.04
N LEU A 44 4.64 3.17 -2.52
CA LEU A 44 5.09 4.40 -3.14
C LEU A 44 6.53 4.21 -3.59
N SER A 45 6.81 4.61 -4.83
CA SER A 45 8.17 4.57 -5.36
C SER A 45 8.48 5.81 -6.19
N PRO A 46 9.77 6.18 -6.30
CA PRO A 46 10.17 7.36 -7.06
C PRO A 46 9.86 7.29 -8.56
N ASN A 47 9.74 6.07 -9.11
CA ASN A 47 9.68 5.84 -10.56
C ASN A 47 8.57 4.84 -10.99
N GLY A 48 7.71 4.40 -10.07
CA GLY A 48 6.70 3.38 -10.33
C GLY A 48 7.23 1.93 -10.33
N GLY A 49 8.54 1.74 -10.17
CA GLY A 49 9.17 0.42 -10.01
C GLY A 49 9.18 -0.05 -8.56
N MET A 50 9.63 -1.28 -8.36
CA MET A 50 9.69 -1.93 -7.04
C MET A 50 10.97 -1.56 -6.27
N ALA A 51 12.14 -1.51 -6.92
CA ALA A 51 13.37 -1.15 -6.23
C ALA A 51 13.28 0.25 -5.61
N GLY A 52 13.61 0.35 -4.32
CA GLY A 52 13.54 1.57 -3.54
C GLY A 52 12.12 1.99 -3.13
N SER A 53 11.12 1.14 -3.31
CA SER A 53 9.74 1.44 -2.89
C SER A 53 9.51 1.13 -1.43
N ASP A 54 8.66 1.91 -0.80
CA ASP A 54 8.07 1.62 0.49
C ASP A 54 6.69 0.96 0.28
N ILE A 55 6.45 -0.20 0.89
CA ILE A 55 5.34 -1.10 0.57
C ILE A 55 4.67 -1.60 1.83
N VAL A 56 3.35 -1.44 1.87
CA VAL A 56 2.48 -2.19 2.77
C VAL A 56 1.93 -3.43 2.06
N THR A 57 1.95 -4.57 2.74
CA THR A 57 1.38 -5.83 2.26
C THR A 57 0.33 -6.35 3.24
N GLY A 58 -0.84 -6.73 2.73
CA GLY A 58 -1.92 -7.29 3.53
C GLY A 58 -2.57 -8.52 2.90
N TRP A 59 -3.03 -9.46 3.72
CA TRP A 59 -3.78 -10.63 3.27
C TRP A 59 -4.66 -11.20 4.38
N ILE A 60 -5.62 -12.03 3.98
CA ILE A 60 -6.46 -12.79 4.91
C ILE A 60 -6.05 -14.25 4.82
N LYS A 61 -5.78 -14.88 5.97
CA LYS A 61 -5.58 -16.33 6.07
C LYS A 61 -6.41 -16.86 7.21
N GLU A 62 -7.28 -17.83 6.91
CA GLU A 62 -8.14 -18.50 7.90
C GLU A 62 -9.00 -17.52 8.74
N GLY A 63 -9.50 -16.45 8.10
CA GLY A 63 -10.30 -15.42 8.75
C GLY A 63 -9.48 -14.39 9.56
N GLN A 64 -8.17 -14.59 9.67
CA GLN A 64 -7.26 -13.64 10.32
C GLN A 64 -6.63 -12.70 9.30
N VAL A 65 -6.61 -11.40 9.65
CA VAL A 65 -5.97 -10.35 8.87
C VAL A 65 -4.49 -10.26 9.24
N TYR A 66 -3.63 -10.18 8.24
CA TYR A 66 -2.21 -9.92 8.36
C TYR A 66 -1.89 -8.64 7.59
N PHE A 67 -1.06 -7.78 8.19
CA PHE A 67 -0.63 -6.52 7.61
C PHE A 67 0.82 -6.24 8.01
N GLN A 68 1.66 -5.87 7.05
CA GLN A 68 3.10 -5.68 7.24
C GLN A 68 3.60 -4.52 6.41
N ASP A 69 4.50 -3.74 7.00
CA ASP A 69 5.29 -2.73 6.32
C ASP A 69 6.61 -3.32 5.81
N ARG A 70 7.05 -2.88 4.64
CA ARG A 70 8.18 -3.48 3.92
C ARG A 70 8.90 -2.46 3.06
N HIS A 71 10.22 -2.44 3.18
CA HIS A 71 11.09 -1.72 2.25
C HIS A 71 11.67 -2.67 1.19
N ALA A 72 11.52 -2.31 -0.09
CA ALA A 72 12.08 -3.07 -1.20
C ALA A 72 13.46 -2.52 -1.58
N THR A 73 14.53 -3.26 -1.27
CA THR A 73 15.89 -2.86 -1.67
C THR A 73 16.16 -3.15 -3.15
N ASP A 74 15.51 -4.18 -3.69
CA ASP A 74 15.69 -4.66 -5.06
C ASP A 74 14.33 -5.11 -5.66
N ASN A 75 14.31 -5.46 -6.95
CA ASN A 75 13.11 -5.87 -7.67
C ASN A 75 12.59 -7.29 -7.34
N ILE A 76 13.14 -7.93 -6.31
CA ILE A 76 12.91 -9.36 -6.02
C ILE A 76 12.58 -9.60 -4.54
N THR A 77 13.06 -8.74 -3.65
CA THR A 77 13.01 -8.98 -2.21
C THR A 77 12.40 -7.78 -1.50
N HIS A 78 11.30 -8.04 -0.78
CA HIS A 78 10.74 -7.11 0.19
C HIS A 78 11.14 -7.59 1.59
N ALA A 79 12.08 -6.91 2.23
CA ALA A 79 12.42 -7.15 3.62
C ALA A 79 11.35 -6.48 4.51
N GLY A 80 10.93 -7.14 5.60
CA GLY A 80 10.03 -6.50 6.56
C GLY A 80 10.72 -5.30 7.20
N ASP A 81 10.09 -4.13 7.16
CA ASP A 81 10.55 -2.98 7.92
C ASP A 81 9.89 -3.00 9.31
N ARG A 82 10.57 -2.45 10.31
CA ARG A 82 10.21 -2.56 11.72
C ARG A 82 9.48 -1.34 12.24
#